data_AF-A0A6G4RHE4-F1
#
_entry.id   AF-A0A6G4RHE4-F1
#
_cell.length_a   1.000
_cell.length_b   1.000
_cell.length_c   1.000
_cell.angle_alpha   90.00
_cell.angle_beta   90.00
_cell.angle_gamma   90.00
#
_symmetry.space_group_name_H-M   'P 1'
#
loop_
_entity.id
_entity.type
_entity.pdbx_description
1 polymer ?
#
loop_
_entity_poly.entity_id
_entity_poly.type
_entity_poly.pdbx_seq_one_letter_code
_entity_poly.pdbx_strand_id
1 'polypeptide(L)'
;MQLIETAPHEFAAHFLFAEHGLDPFFACDSRIKDGDGSQHAEFEFEGEPWQVTLSYRDSGLEHPGDQLPTGTKFRLAEMREFELTVQSAEDVVSEQSFHAHIAPRWQGMKSKSGSEISIPNDLEEVLPESYF
;
A
#
# COMPACT_ATOMS: atom_id res chain seq x y z
N MET A 1 -31.41 10.71 26.13
CA MET A 1 -30.00 10.28 26.01
C MET A 1 -29.99 9.13 25.02
N GLN A 2 -29.55 9.39 23.79
CA GLN A 2 -29.50 8.41 22.72
C GLN A 2 -28.06 7.92 22.66
N LEU A 3 -27.84 6.65 22.99
CA LEU A 3 -26.54 6.01 22.85
C LEU A 3 -26.33 5.76 21.35
N ILE A 4 -25.29 6.36 20.77
CA ILE A 4 -24.83 6.02 19.43
C ILE A 4 -24.20 4.63 19.53
N GLU A 5 -24.58 3.73 18.64
CA GLU A 5 -24.01 2.39 18.54
C GLU A 5 -22.54 2.52 18.13
N THR A 6 -21.63 1.89 18.87
CA THR A 6 -20.20 1.92 18.56
C THR A 6 -19.94 1.09 17.31
N ALA A 7 -19.42 1.72 16.26
CA ALA A 7 -18.93 1.05 15.06
C ALA A 7 -17.39 0.99 15.10
N PRO A 8 -16.73 0.12 14.35
CA PRO A 8 -15.30 0.28 14.09
C PRO A 8 -15.08 1.63 13.38
N HIS A 9 -14.40 2.57 14.04
CA HIS A 9 -14.24 3.95 13.56
C HIS A 9 -12.90 4.20 12.82
N GLU A 10 -11.97 3.25 12.89
CA GLU A 10 -10.71 3.31 12.14
C GLU A 10 -10.24 1.88 11.91
N PHE A 11 -9.86 1.56 10.66
CA PHE A 11 -9.21 0.30 10.32
C PHE A 11 -7.92 0.60 9.57
N ALA A 12 -6.80 0.11 10.13
CA ALA A 12 -5.48 0.19 9.54
C ALA A 12 -5.04 -1.19 9.06
N ALA A 13 -4.68 -1.29 7.78
CA ALA A 13 -4.10 -2.50 7.21
C ALA A 13 -2.68 -2.28 6.71
N HIS A 14 -1.84 -3.29 6.95
CA HIS A 14 -0.53 -3.46 6.30
C HIS A 14 -0.64 -4.60 5.30
N PHE A 15 -0.72 -4.27 4.02
CA PHE A 15 -0.83 -5.28 2.96
C PHE A 15 0.55 -5.83 2.60
N LEU A 16 0.71 -7.13 2.80
CA LEU A 16 1.87 -7.89 2.34
C LEU A 16 1.40 -8.82 1.22
N PHE A 17 1.91 -8.60 0.01
CA PHE A 17 1.51 -9.39 -1.16
C PHE A 17 2.28 -10.71 -1.19
N ALA A 18 1.65 -11.79 -0.70
CA ALA A 18 2.19 -13.14 -0.79
C ALA A 18 1.96 -13.77 -2.18
N GLU A 19 0.89 -13.37 -2.88
CA GLU A 19 0.61 -13.75 -4.27
C GLU A 19 0.90 -12.56 -5.20
N HIS A 20 1.42 -12.83 -6.41
CA HIS A 20 1.83 -11.83 -7.40
C HIS A 20 3.03 -10.94 -7.01
N GLY A 21 3.74 -11.28 -5.92
CA GLY A 21 4.97 -10.62 -5.50
C GLY A 21 4.82 -9.10 -5.42
N LEU A 22 5.70 -8.35 -6.11
CA LEU A 22 5.67 -6.89 -6.11
C LEU A 22 4.72 -6.25 -7.13
N ASP A 23 3.97 -7.04 -7.92
CA ASP A 23 3.12 -6.47 -8.98
C ASP A 23 2.05 -5.49 -8.45
N PRO A 24 1.31 -5.76 -7.36
CA PRO A 24 0.35 -4.80 -6.82
C PRO A 24 1.01 -3.49 -6.35
N PHE A 25 2.23 -3.59 -5.81
CA PHE A 25 3.02 -2.42 -5.41
C PHE A 25 3.43 -1.59 -6.65
N PHE A 26 3.86 -2.23 -7.74
CA PHE A 26 4.13 -1.54 -9.01
C PHE A 26 2.87 -0.98 -9.67
N ALA A 27 1.71 -1.61 -9.48
CA ALA A 27 0.44 -1.08 -9.95
C ALA A 27 0.09 0.26 -9.27
N CYS A 28 0.35 0.38 -7.96
CA CYS A 28 0.16 1.63 -7.23
C CYS A 28 1.05 2.75 -7.80
N ASP A 29 2.33 2.45 -8.08
CA ASP A 29 3.26 3.38 -8.72
C ASP A 29 2.76 3.86 -10.09
N SER A 30 2.28 2.93 -10.93
CA SER A 30 1.71 3.28 -12.23
C SER A 30 0.51 4.21 -12.07
N ARG A 31 -0.38 3.93 -11.12
CA ARG A 31 -1.59 4.73 -10.90
C ARG A 31 -1.26 6.14 -10.43
N ILE A 32 -0.38 6.32 -9.45
CA ILE A 32 -0.04 7.67 -8.99
C ILE A 32 0.65 8.51 -10.07
N LYS A 33 1.40 7.88 -10.99
CA LYS A 33 2.05 8.57 -12.12
C LYS A 33 1.03 9.07 -13.14
N ASP A 34 -0.03 8.30 -13.40
CA ASP A 34 -1.16 8.75 -14.21
C ASP A 34 -1.88 9.97 -13.58
N GLY A 35 -1.67 10.19 -12.28
CA GLY A 35 -2.27 11.25 -11.48
C GLY A 35 -1.34 12.39 -11.06
N ASP A 36 -0.17 12.52 -11.66
CA ASP A 36 0.83 13.54 -11.26
C ASP A 36 1.20 13.50 -9.76
N GLY A 37 1.29 12.28 -9.21
CA GLY A 37 1.69 12.02 -7.83
C GLY A 37 0.56 11.67 -6.86
N SER A 38 -0.71 11.78 -7.26
CA SER A 38 -1.86 11.34 -6.47
C SER A 38 -3.01 10.89 -7.36
N GLN A 39 -3.77 9.90 -6.94
CA GLN A 39 -5.02 9.51 -7.61
C GLN A 39 -6.21 9.71 -6.70
N HIS A 40 -7.29 10.21 -7.28
CA HIS A 40 -8.56 10.43 -6.59
C HIS A 40 -9.66 9.70 -7.35
N ALA A 41 -10.56 9.07 -6.60
CA ALA A 41 -11.76 8.44 -7.13
C ALA A 41 -12.90 8.59 -6.14
N GLU A 42 -14.12 8.41 -6.61
CA GLU A 42 -15.32 8.43 -5.79
C GLU A 42 -16.15 7.18 -6.08
N PHE A 43 -16.82 6.65 -5.07
CA PHE A 43 -17.80 5.58 -5.23
C PHE A 43 -18.96 5.76 -4.25
N GLU A 44 -20.06 5.08 -4.51
CA GLU A 44 -21.21 5.00 -3.60
C GLU A 44 -21.26 3.61 -2.97
N PHE A 45 -21.46 3.54 -1.66
CA PHE A 45 -21.68 2.29 -0.95
C PHE A 45 -22.78 2.48 0.09
N GLU A 46 -23.77 1.59 0.05
CA GLU A 46 -24.97 1.66 0.90
C GLU A 46 -25.71 3.01 0.85
N GLY A 47 -25.63 3.70 -0.30
CA GLY A 47 -26.28 5.01 -0.51
C GLY A 47 -25.47 6.21 0.01
N GLU A 48 -24.25 5.98 0.52
CA GLU A 48 -23.36 7.02 1.00
C GLU A 48 -22.20 7.25 0.01
N PRO A 49 -21.83 8.50 -0.28
CA PRO A 49 -20.69 8.81 -1.14
C PRO A 49 -19.36 8.72 -0.38
N TRP A 50 -18.37 8.08 -1.01
CA TRP A 50 -17.03 7.86 -0.47
C TRP A 50 -15.97 8.44 -1.41
N GLN A 51 -14.96 9.08 -0.82
CA GLN A 51 -13.79 9.58 -1.52
C GLN A 51 -12.60 8.66 -1.27
N VAL A 52 -11.89 8.32 -2.34
CA VAL A 52 -10.68 7.49 -2.33
C VAL A 52 -9.51 8.33 -2.77
N THR A 53 -8.42 8.26 -2.01
CA THR A 53 -7.14 8.85 -2.38
C THR A 53 -6.05 7.78 -2.32
N LEU A 54 -5.31 7.63 -3.41
CA LEU A 54 -4.06 6.87 -3.46
C LEU A 54 -2.91 7.86 -3.61
N SER A 55 -2.06 7.93 -2.61
CA SER A 55 -0.89 8.81 -2.56
C SER A 55 0.37 8.01 -2.24
N TYR A 56 1.51 8.71 -2.12
CA TYR A 56 2.77 8.10 -1.71
C TYR A 56 3.51 8.94 -0.68
N ARG A 57 4.42 8.28 0.03
CA ARG A 57 5.32 8.87 1.01
C ARG A 57 6.74 8.37 0.80
N ASP A 58 7.69 9.08 1.40
CA ASP A 58 9.07 8.63 1.49
C ASP A 58 9.15 7.30 2.24
N SER A 59 9.88 6.34 1.66
CA SER A 59 10.10 5.03 2.29
C SER A 59 11.25 5.09 3.30
N GLY A 60 11.11 4.33 4.40
CA GLY A 60 12.21 4.03 5.32
C GLY A 60 13.16 2.93 4.82
N LEU A 61 12.87 2.33 3.67
CA LEU A 61 13.62 1.21 3.10
C LEU A 61 14.79 1.69 2.23
N GLU A 62 15.86 0.90 2.22
CA GLU A 62 16.97 1.04 1.28
C GLU A 62 16.52 0.57 -0.11
N HIS A 63 16.96 1.28 -1.16
CA HIS A 63 16.65 0.89 -2.54
C HIS A 63 17.41 -0.40 -2.88
N PRO A 64 16.75 -1.45 -3.38
CA PRO A 64 17.41 -2.73 -3.66
C PRO A 64 18.22 -2.75 -4.97
N GLY A 65 18.49 -1.60 -5.58
CA GLY A 65 18.94 -1.51 -6.99
C GLY A 65 17.86 -1.91 -8.01
N ASP A 66 18.27 -2.28 -9.22
CA ASP A 66 17.37 -2.61 -10.35
C ASP A 66 16.79 -4.04 -10.26
N GLN A 67 17.30 -4.86 -9.35
CA GLN A 67 16.93 -6.27 -9.23
C GLN A 67 17.04 -6.72 -7.77
N LEU A 68 16.02 -7.42 -7.29
CA LEU A 68 16.01 -8.04 -5.98
C LEU A 68 16.97 -9.24 -5.92
N PRO A 69 17.42 -9.66 -4.72
CA PRO A 69 18.35 -10.79 -4.56
C PRO A 69 17.89 -12.11 -5.22
N THR A 70 16.58 -12.28 -5.34
CA THR A 70 15.89 -13.43 -5.93
C THR A 70 15.73 -13.35 -7.45
N GLY A 71 16.04 -12.21 -8.07
CA GLY A 71 16.00 -12.01 -9.52
C GLY A 71 14.82 -11.17 -10.02
N THR A 72 13.85 -10.81 -9.19
CA THR A 72 12.74 -9.93 -9.59
C THR A 72 13.26 -8.53 -9.94
N LYS A 73 12.87 -7.99 -11.09
CA LYS A 73 13.21 -6.61 -11.48
C LYS A 73 12.47 -5.60 -10.60
N PHE A 74 13.21 -4.70 -9.98
CA PHE A 74 12.65 -3.59 -9.23
C PHE A 74 12.43 -2.39 -10.16
N ARG A 75 11.19 -1.90 -10.26
CA ARG A 75 10.77 -0.97 -11.34
C ARG A 75 10.66 0.49 -10.91
N LEU A 76 10.87 0.79 -9.63
CA LEU A 76 10.86 2.15 -9.13
C LEU A 76 12.29 2.71 -9.19
N ALA A 77 12.43 3.97 -9.60
CA ALA A 77 13.71 4.67 -9.59
C ALA A 77 14.06 5.22 -8.20
N GLU A 78 13.02 5.51 -7.40
CA GLU A 78 13.16 6.03 -6.04
C GLU A 78 12.20 5.28 -5.12
N MET A 79 12.71 4.91 -3.93
CA MET A 79 11.92 4.20 -2.93
C MET A 79 10.83 5.10 -2.37
N ARG A 80 9.60 4.60 -2.48
CA ARG A 80 8.39 5.18 -1.91
C ARG A 80 7.50 4.07 -1.36
N GLU A 81 6.56 4.44 -0.52
CA GLU A 81 5.48 3.55 -0.07
C GLU A 81 4.14 4.25 -0.36
N PHE A 82 3.06 3.48 -0.47
CA PHE A 82 1.76 4.03 -0.87
C PHE A 82 0.79 4.07 0.30
N GLU A 83 -0.08 5.06 0.26
CA GLU A 83 -1.18 5.22 1.22
C GLU A 83 -2.48 5.21 0.43
N LEU A 84 -3.39 4.33 0.82
CA LEU A 84 -4.76 4.28 0.32
C LEU A 84 -5.68 4.74 1.43
N THR A 85 -6.31 5.89 1.25
CA THR A 85 -7.28 6.44 2.17
C THR A 85 -8.66 6.43 1.52
N VAL A 86 -9.64 5.93 2.26
CA VAL A 86 -11.05 5.97 1.89
C VAL A 86 -11.80 6.67 3.02
N GLN A 87 -12.57 7.70 2.69
CA GLN A 87 -13.28 8.51 3.68
C GLN A 87 -14.69 8.83 3.20
N SER A 88 -15.65 8.86 4.11
CA SER A 88 -17.00 9.31 3.80
C SER A 88 -16.97 10.79 3.40
N ALA A 89 -17.65 11.15 2.31
CA ALA A 89 -17.74 12.54 1.87
C ALA A 89 -18.74 13.36 2.71
N GLU A 90 -19.61 12.68 3.48
CA GLU A 90 -20.63 13.30 4.34
C GLU A 90 -20.18 13.36 5.80
N ASP A 91 -19.09 12.69 6.17
CA ASP A 91 -18.57 12.71 7.52
C ASP A 91 -17.72 13.95 7.80
N VAL A 92 -18.36 14.92 8.47
CA VAL A 92 -17.75 16.18 8.87
C VAL A 92 -16.71 16.07 10.00
N VAL A 93 -16.66 14.94 10.72
CA VAL A 93 -15.69 14.72 11.81
C VAL A 93 -14.53 13.79 11.43
N SER A 94 -14.54 13.20 10.23
CA SER A 94 -13.48 12.33 9.69
C SER A 94 -13.22 11.05 10.52
N GLU A 95 -14.25 10.55 11.20
CA GLU A 95 -14.24 9.31 11.99
C GLU A 95 -14.76 8.09 11.20
N GLN A 96 -15.16 8.27 9.94
CA GLN A 96 -15.55 7.22 9.01
C GLN A 96 -14.51 7.11 7.91
N SER A 97 -13.41 6.44 8.25
CA SER A 97 -12.31 6.27 7.31
C SER A 97 -11.66 4.89 7.40
N PHE A 98 -11.08 4.50 6.28
CA PHE A 98 -10.20 3.36 6.13
C PHE A 98 -8.86 3.88 5.63
N HIS A 99 -7.79 3.41 6.26
CA HIS A 99 -6.43 3.74 5.86
C HIS A 99 -5.62 2.47 5.68
N ALA A 100 -4.94 2.35 4.54
CA ALA A 100 -4.03 1.24 4.29
C ALA A 100 -2.65 1.76 3.88
N HIS A 101 -1.64 1.25 4.59
CA HIS A 101 -0.24 1.44 4.21
C HIS A 101 0.21 0.25 3.37
N ILE A 102 0.62 0.55 2.15
CA ILE A 102 1.08 -0.43 1.17
C ILE A 102 2.59 -0.33 1.08
N ALA A 103 3.27 -1.26 1.75
CA ALA A 103 4.72 -1.35 1.80
C ALA A 103 5.20 -2.61 1.06
N PRO A 104 6.26 -2.51 0.26
CA PRO A 104 6.83 -3.68 -0.39
C PRO A 104 7.57 -4.55 0.64
N ARG A 105 7.61 -5.86 0.38
CA ARG A 105 8.39 -6.83 1.14
C ARG A 105 9.12 -7.77 0.20
N TRP A 106 10.38 -8.05 0.51
CA TRP A 106 11.21 -9.01 -0.19
C TRP A 106 12.29 -9.56 0.75
N GLN A 107 12.86 -10.70 0.37
CA GLN A 107 13.89 -11.36 1.18
C GLN A 107 15.18 -10.54 1.20
N GLY A 108 15.73 -10.33 2.41
CA GLY A 108 16.95 -9.54 2.62
C GLY A 108 16.77 -8.03 2.48
N MET A 109 15.54 -7.51 2.60
CA MET A 109 15.30 -6.06 2.56
C MET A 109 15.95 -5.34 3.75
N LYS A 110 16.41 -4.11 3.51
CA LYS A 110 17.10 -3.30 4.52
C LYS A 110 16.39 -1.98 4.73
N SER A 111 16.50 -1.44 5.94
CA SER A 111 16.17 -0.05 6.21
C SER A 111 17.23 0.88 5.61
N LYS A 112 16.93 2.17 5.48
CA LYS A 112 17.91 3.21 5.13
C LYS A 112 19.11 3.28 6.09
N SER A 113 19.00 2.72 7.29
CA SER A 113 20.12 2.61 8.24
C SER A 113 21.00 1.38 8.01
N GLY A 114 20.71 0.57 6.98
CA GLY A 114 21.43 -0.65 6.63
C GLY A 114 21.06 -1.88 7.46
N SER A 115 20.07 -1.77 8.36
CA SER A 115 19.60 -2.89 9.17
C SER A 115 18.67 -3.77 8.34
N GLU A 116 18.90 -5.09 8.37
CA GLU A 116 17.99 -6.04 7.76
C GLU A 116 16.65 -6.03 8.50
N ILE A 117 15.56 -6.00 7.73
CA ILE A 117 14.21 -6.00 8.28
C ILE A 117 13.65 -7.41 8.09
N SER A 118 13.28 -8.04 9.21
CA SER A 118 12.67 -9.35 9.21
C SER A 118 11.30 -9.29 8.52
N ILE A 119 11.05 -10.25 7.62
CA ILE A 119 9.74 -10.46 7.02
C ILE A 119 9.13 -11.77 7.53
N PRO A 120 7.80 -11.89 7.61
CA PRO A 120 7.16 -13.14 8.01
C PRO A 120 7.66 -14.33 7.17
N ASN A 121 7.90 -15.47 7.83
CA ASN A 121 8.53 -16.65 7.20
C ASN A 121 7.64 -17.29 6.11
N ASP A 122 6.35 -17.03 6.15
CA ASP A 122 5.35 -17.47 5.17
C ASP A 122 5.25 -16.54 3.95
N LEU A 123 5.97 -15.41 3.95
CA LEU A 123 6.08 -14.53 2.80
C LEU A 123 7.28 -14.93 1.95
N GLU A 124 7.06 -15.84 1.01
CA GLU A 124 8.02 -16.10 -0.06
C GLU A 124 7.81 -15.09 -1.19
N GLU A 125 8.89 -14.49 -1.67
CA GLU A 125 8.83 -13.69 -2.88
C GLU A 125 8.52 -14.62 -4.06
N VAL A 126 7.32 -14.48 -4.64
CA VAL A 126 6.94 -15.28 -5.80
C VAL A 126 7.79 -14.85 -6.99
N LEU A 127 8.64 -15.76 -7.46
CA LEU A 127 9.42 -15.54 -8.68
C LEU A 127 8.48 -15.35 -9.88
N PRO A 128 8.72 -14.36 -10.75
CA PRO A 128 7.84 -14.06 -11.89
C PRO A 128 7.77 -15.19 -12.96
N GLU A 129 8.55 -16.27 -12.84
CA GLU A 129 8.60 -17.36 -13.82
C GLU A 129 7.58 -18.51 -13.56
N SER A 130 6.75 -18.45 -12.52
CA SER A 130 5.79 -19.52 -12.22
C SER A 130 4.52 -19.55 -13.08
N TYR A 131 4.44 -18.72 -14.14
CA TYR A 131 3.32 -18.64 -15.06
C TYR A 131 3.74 -18.98 -16.51
N PHE A 132 4.13 -20.24 -16.76
CA PHE A 132 4.17 -20.85 -18.10
C PHE A 132 3.65 -22.29 -18.06
#